data_AF-A0AAW6DG99-F1
#
_entry.id   AF-A0AAW6DG99-F1
#
_cell.length_a   1.000
_cell.length_b   1.000
_cell.length_c   1.000
_cell.angle_alpha   90.00
_cell.angle_beta   90.00
_cell.angle_gamma   90.00
#
_symmetry.space_group_name_H-M   'P 1'
#
loop_
_entity.id
_entity.type
_entity.pdbx_description
1 polymer ?
#
loop_
_entity_poly.entity_id
_entity_poly.type
_entity_poly.pdbx_seq_one_letter_code
_entity_poly.pdbx_strand_id
1 'polypeptide(L)'
;MDQYASYEYWKAHPCVFFQTPEGMEEYRIAAVLKADVSMFDFQQSAFHSPQDLEAYAAQAKALALFETGVDGAGCEKTLTLVTCSYECKEGRNILVAVKAEPER
;
A
#
# COMPACT_ATOMS: atom_id res chain seq x y z
N MET A 1 3.22 -12.16 -3.44
CA MET A 1 2.43 -11.15 -2.72
C MET A 1 1.62 -11.77 -1.60
N ASP A 2 1.12 -13.01 -1.75
CA ASP A 2 0.35 -13.72 -0.71
C ASP A 2 1.05 -13.79 0.66
N GLN A 3 2.39 -13.88 0.68
CA GLN A 3 3.17 -13.90 1.92
C GLN A 3 3.00 -12.63 2.77
N TYR A 4 2.71 -11.47 2.15
CA TYR A 4 2.46 -10.22 2.89
C TYR A 4 1.17 -10.23 3.71
N ALA A 5 0.28 -11.21 3.49
CA ALA A 5 -0.86 -11.42 4.38
C ALA A 5 -0.44 -11.91 5.78
N SER A 6 0.79 -12.42 5.93
CA SER A 6 1.38 -12.76 7.23
C SER A 6 2.05 -11.54 7.85
N TYR A 7 1.66 -11.22 9.08
CA TYR A 7 2.29 -10.17 9.88
C TYR A 7 3.80 -10.38 10.05
N GLU A 8 4.26 -11.61 10.28
CA GLU A 8 5.68 -11.92 10.46
C GLU A 8 6.48 -11.63 9.18
N TYR A 9 5.91 -11.95 8.02
CA TYR A 9 6.55 -11.70 6.74
C TYR A 9 6.64 -10.21 6.44
N TRP A 10 5.56 -9.45 6.68
CA TRP A 10 5.57 -8.00 6.57
C TRP A 10 6.59 -7.37 7.53
N LYS A 11 6.67 -7.83 8.78
CA LYS A 11 7.63 -7.33 9.77
C LYS A 11 9.08 -7.55 9.33
N ALA A 12 9.37 -8.66 8.64
CA ALA A 12 10.68 -8.93 8.05
C ALA A 12 10.94 -8.13 6.75
N HIS A 13 9.88 -7.68 6.07
CA HIS A 13 9.96 -6.95 4.79
C HIS A 13 9.05 -5.70 4.80
N PRO A 14 9.35 -4.68 5.63
CA PRO A 14 8.45 -3.53 5.81
C PRO A 14 8.48 -2.54 4.63
N CYS A 15 9.47 -2.65 3.74
CA CYS A 15 9.71 -1.72 2.66
C CYS A 15 9.64 -2.39 1.28
N VAL A 16 9.19 -1.63 0.30
CA VAL A 16 9.20 -1.95 -1.13
C VAL A 16 10.20 -1.03 -1.81
N PHE A 17 11.13 -1.62 -2.56
CA PHE A 17 12.07 -0.87 -3.39
C PHE A 17 11.57 -0.85 -4.82
N PHE A 18 11.32 0.35 -5.34
CA PHE A 18 10.84 0.56 -6.69
C PHE A 18 11.96 1.18 -7.53
N GLN A 19 12.49 0.40 -8.47
CA GLN A 19 13.54 0.84 -9.36
C GLN A 19 12.93 1.51 -10.59
N THR A 20 13.21 2.79 -10.77
CA THR A 20 12.86 3.57 -11.96
C THR A 20 14.14 3.89 -12.75
N PRO A 21 14.02 4.37 -14.01
CA PRO A 21 15.18 4.86 -14.76
C PRO A 21 15.94 5.99 -14.05
N GLU A 22 15.25 6.78 -13.22
CA GLU A 22 15.81 7.91 -12.48
C GLU A 22 16.53 7.49 -11.18
N GLY A 23 16.27 6.28 -10.68
CA GLY A 23 16.90 5.76 -9.48
C GLY A 23 16.04 4.75 -8.72
N MET A 24 16.47 4.45 -7.50
CA MET A 24 15.76 3.56 -6.59
C MET A 24 14.96 4.38 -5.59
N GLU A 25 13.65 4.16 -5.55
CA GLU A 25 12.74 4.78 -4.59
C GLU A 25 12.37 3.74 -3.51
N GLU A 26 12.39 4.15 -2.24
CA GLU A 26 11.95 3.32 -1.11
C GLU A 26 10.53 3.73 -0.67
N TYR A 27 9.66 2.73 -0.53
CA TYR A 27 8.30 2.90 -0.05
C TYR A 27 8.08 2.04 1.20
N ARG A 28 7.49 2.60 2.25
CA ARG A 28 7.11 1.87 3.45
C ARG A 28 5.68 1.36 3.33
N ILE A 29 5.47 0.08 3.63
CA ILE A 29 4.15 -0.54 3.52
C ILE A 29 3.23 0.01 4.61
N ALA A 30 2.20 0.74 4.19
CA ALA A 30 1.20 1.33 5.07
C ALA A 30 0.02 0.40 5.34
N ALA A 31 -0.41 -0.37 4.34
CA ALA A 31 -1.52 -1.30 4.48
C ALA A 31 -1.36 -2.53 3.58
N VAL A 32 -1.80 -3.69 4.08
CA VAL A 32 -1.96 -4.92 3.30
C VAL A 32 -3.41 -5.38 3.42
N LEU A 33 -4.06 -5.60 2.28
CA LEU A 33 -5.50 -5.81 2.15
C LEU A 33 -5.76 -7.10 1.37
N LYS A 34 -6.85 -7.77 1.71
CA LYS A 34 -7.52 -8.74 0.81
C LYS A 34 -8.90 -8.17 0.48
N ALA A 35 -9.05 -7.61 -0.70
CA ALA A 35 -10.27 -6.89 -1.09
C ALA A 35 -10.58 -7.10 -2.57
N ASP A 36 -11.85 -6.93 -2.96
CA ASP A 36 -12.24 -6.76 -4.36
C ASP A 36 -12.46 -5.27 -4.68
N VAL A 37 -12.75 -4.94 -5.94
CA VAL A 37 -12.87 -3.54 -6.39
C VAL A 37 -14.06 -2.80 -5.76
N SER A 38 -15.06 -3.52 -5.24
CA SER A 38 -16.20 -2.92 -4.55
C SER A 38 -15.86 -2.49 -3.12
N MET A 39 -14.81 -3.06 -2.53
CA MET A 39 -14.38 -2.77 -1.16
C MET A 39 -13.35 -1.64 -1.08
N PHE A 40 -12.48 -1.53 -2.08
CA PHE A 40 -11.43 -0.52 -2.13
C PHE A 40 -11.11 -0.17 -3.58
N ASP A 41 -11.15 1.12 -3.92
CA ASP A 41 -10.86 1.59 -5.28
C ASP A 41 -9.34 1.61 -5.54
N PHE A 42 -8.74 0.43 -5.61
CA PHE A 42 -7.31 0.26 -5.87
C PHE A 42 -6.88 0.74 -7.27
N GLN A 43 -7.82 1.09 -8.15
CA GLN A 43 -7.52 1.60 -9.50
C GLN A 43 -7.32 3.12 -9.52
N GLN A 44 -7.62 3.80 -8.41
CA GLN A 44 -7.41 5.23 -8.28
C GLN A 44 -5.92 5.57 -8.37
N SER A 45 -5.54 6.21 -9.48
CA SER A 45 -4.15 6.59 -9.80
C SER A 45 -3.94 8.10 -9.84
N ALA A 46 -5.02 8.89 -9.76
CA ALA A 46 -4.99 10.34 -9.75
C ALA A 46 -5.79 10.88 -8.56
N PHE A 47 -5.23 11.88 -7.91
CA PHE A 47 -5.79 12.55 -6.75
C PHE A 47 -5.79 14.06 -7.02
N HIS A 48 -6.83 14.76 -6.56
CA HIS A 48 -6.96 16.20 -6.80
C HIS A 48 -6.17 17.02 -5.79
N SER A 49 -5.85 16.44 -4.63
CA SER A 49 -5.12 17.06 -3.54
C SER A 49 -4.32 16.03 -2.72
N PRO A 50 -3.27 16.46 -1.99
CA PRO A 50 -2.60 15.60 -1.00
C PRO A 50 -3.55 15.03 0.05
N GLN A 51 -4.61 15.78 0.43
CA GLN A 51 -5.61 15.31 1.39
C GLN A 51 -6.41 14.13 0.85
N ASP A 52 -6.68 14.07 -0.45
CA ASP A 52 -7.36 12.92 -1.07
C ASP A 52 -6.46 11.68 -1.03
N LEU A 53 -5.14 11.87 -1.21
CA LEU A 53 -4.16 10.79 -1.13
C LEU A 53 -4.01 10.27 0.31
N GLU A 54 -3.99 11.16 1.29
CA GLU A 54 -4.02 10.83 2.72
C GLU A 54 -5.30 10.05 3.07
N ALA A 55 -6.45 10.49 2.56
CA ALA A 55 -7.73 9.80 2.78
C ALA A 55 -7.73 8.40 2.16
N TYR A 56 -7.15 8.23 0.97
CA TYR A 56 -6.96 6.93 0.33
C TYR A 56 -6.07 6.00 1.17
N ALA A 57 -4.93 6.50 1.66
CA ALA A 57 -4.05 5.74 2.54
C ALA A 57 -4.73 5.38 3.88
N ALA A 58 -5.51 6.30 4.45
CA ALA A 58 -6.30 6.08 5.67
C ALA A 58 -7.39 5.02 5.46
N GLN A 59 -8.10 5.06 4.32
CA GLN A 59 -9.09 4.05 3.95
C GLN A 59 -8.43 2.67 3.79
N ALA A 60 -7.27 2.60 3.13
CA ALA A 60 -6.51 1.36 3.04
C ALA A 60 -6.13 0.85 4.44
N LYS A 61 -5.62 1.71 5.33
CA LYS A 61 -5.29 1.31 6.71
C LYS A 61 -6.50 0.78 7.47
N ALA A 62 -7.69 1.36 7.28
CA ALA A 62 -8.92 0.90 7.93
C ALA A 62 -9.37 -0.50 7.47
N LEU A 63 -8.99 -0.90 6.26
CA LEU A 63 -9.28 -2.21 5.66
C LEU A 63 -8.10 -3.19 5.77
N ALA A 64 -7.01 -2.79 6.44
CA ALA A 64 -5.80 -3.59 6.53
C ALA A 64 -6.01 -4.84 7.39
N LEU A 65 -5.32 -5.92 7.01
CA LEU A 65 -5.30 -7.18 7.76
C LEU A 65 -4.68 -7.02 9.15
N PHE A 66 -3.77 -6.06 9.32
CA PHE A 66 -3.07 -5.75 10.57
C PHE A 66 -2.54 -4.32 10.56
N GLU A 67 -2.25 -3.79 11.74
CA GLU A 67 -1.63 -2.47 11.89
C GLU A 67 -0.13 -2.51 11.59
N THR A 68 0.33 -1.56 10.76
CA THR A 68 1.74 -1.44 10.33
C THR A 68 2.51 -0.35 11.10
N GLY A 69 1.80 0.56 11.76
CA GLY A 69 2.37 1.73 12.43
C GLY A 69 2.89 2.83 11.48
N VAL A 70 2.75 2.66 10.16
CA VAL A 70 3.16 3.67 9.16
C VAL A 70 1.99 4.63 8.91
N ASP A 71 2.25 5.94 8.98
CA ASP A 71 1.26 6.97 8.66
C ASP A 71 1.36 7.43 7.20
N GLY A 72 0.21 7.79 6.63
CA GLY A 72 0.11 8.39 5.31
C GLY A 72 0.08 9.91 5.32
N ALA A 73 0.07 10.53 6.51
CA ALA A 73 0.04 11.98 6.66
C ALA A 73 1.25 12.63 5.98
N GLY A 74 1.00 13.65 5.15
CA GLY A 74 2.02 14.35 4.39
C GLY A 74 2.61 13.57 3.21
N CYS A 75 2.09 12.39 2.87
CA CYS A 75 2.62 11.65 1.73
C CYS A 75 2.29 12.36 0.40
N GLU A 76 3.28 12.49 -0.47
CA GLU A 76 3.09 13.05 -1.82
C GLU A 76 2.86 11.95 -2.87
N LYS A 77 3.22 10.70 -2.54
CA LYS A 77 3.21 9.59 -3.48
C LYS A 77 2.94 8.27 -2.76
N THR A 78 1.98 7.51 -3.29
CA THR A 78 1.72 6.12 -2.88
C THR A 78 2.05 5.16 -4.01
N LEU A 79 2.47 3.96 -3.64
CA LEU A 79 2.63 2.82 -4.52
C LEU A 79 1.59 1.76 -4.15
N THR A 80 0.66 1.51 -5.06
CA THR A 80 -0.36 0.45 -4.90
C THR A 80 -0.01 -0.74 -5.78
N LEU A 81 0.35 -1.85 -5.14
CA LEU A 81 0.57 -3.14 -5.80
C LEU A 81 -0.72 -3.96 -5.69
N VAL A 82 -1.15 -4.59 -6.79
CA VAL A 82 -2.36 -5.42 -6.83
C VAL A 82 -2.02 -6.76 -7.48
N THR A 83 -2.34 -7.87 -6.82
CA THR A 83 -2.28 -9.20 -7.43
C THR A 83 -3.60 -9.95 -7.29
N CYS A 84 -3.87 -10.86 -8.23
CA CYS A 84 -4.95 -11.83 -8.04
C CYS A 84 -4.67 -12.68 -6.81
N SER A 85 -5.70 -12.98 -6.02
CA SER A 85 -5.62 -13.98 -4.97
C SER A 85 -6.02 -15.33 -5.55
N TYR A 86 -5.23 -16.37 -5.26
CA TYR A 86 -5.59 -17.75 -5.61
C TYR A 86 -6.57 -18.37 -4.58
N GLU A 87 -6.68 -17.76 -3.40
CA GLU A 87 -7.46 -18.28 -2.27
C GLU A 87 -8.93 -17.83 -2.31
N CYS A 88 -9.20 -16.66 -2.89
CA CYS A 88 -10.54 -16.11 -3.02
C CYS A 88 -10.91 -15.96 -4.50
N LYS A 89 -11.99 -16.60 -4.94
CA LYS A 89 -12.61 -16.27 -6.24
C LYS A 89 -12.93 -14.77 -6.22
N GLU A 90 -12.29 -14.02 -7.12
CA GLU A 90 -12.40 -12.56 -7.29
C GLU A 90 -11.63 -11.67 -6.29
N GLY A 91 -11.03 -12.24 -5.23
CA GLY A 91 -10.21 -11.47 -4.30
C GLY A 91 -8.93 -10.93 -4.93
N ARG A 92 -8.53 -9.71 -4.55
CA ARG A 92 -7.21 -9.15 -4.85
C ARG A 92 -6.42 -9.01 -3.56
N ASN A 93 -5.15 -9.37 -3.60
CA ASN A 93 -4.21 -8.93 -2.59
C ASN A 93 -3.74 -7.54 -3.02
N ILE A 94 -3.91 -6.56 -2.13
CA ILE A 94 -3.54 -5.17 -2.41
C ILE A 94 -2.57 -4.75 -1.32
N LEU A 95 -1.48 -4.12 -1.74
CA LEU A 95 -0.47 -3.57 -0.85
C LEU A 95 -0.32 -2.09 -1.18
N VAL A 96 -0.59 -1.25 -0.19
CA VAL A 96 -0.45 0.20 -0.29
C VAL A 96 0.78 0.61 0.49
N ALA A 97 1.74 1.22 -0.20
CA ALA A 97 2.97 1.73 0.39
C ALA A 97 3.08 3.24 0.16
N VAL A 98 3.64 3.97 1.13
CA VAL A 98 3.87 5.42 1.05
C VAL A 98 5.35 5.66 0.80
N LYS A 99 5.71 6.66 -0.01
CA LYS A 99 7.11 7.01 -0.25
C LYS A 99 7.76 7.39 1.08
N ALA A 100 8.88 6.76 1.43
CA ALA A 100 9.64 7.20 2.58
C ALA A 100 10.21 8.58 2.28
N GLU A 101 9.90 9.58 3.10
CA GLU A 101 10.62 10.85 3.00
C GLU A 101 12.10 10.58 3.26
N PRO A 102 13.02 11.08 2.41
CA PRO A 102 14.43 11.07 2.77
C PRO A 102 14.58 11.88 4.07
N GLU A 103 15.24 11.31 5.07
CA GLU A 103 15.57 12.03 6.31
C GLU A 103 16.26 13.35 5.92
N ARG A 104 15.63 14.47 6.28
CA ARG A 104 16.09 15.83 5.94
C ARG A 104 17.18 16.29 6.90
#